data_AF-A0A4Q3U9X1-F1
#
_entry.id   AF-A0A4Q3U9X1-F1
#
_cell.length_a   1.000
_cell.length_b   1.000
_cell.length_c   1.000
_cell.angle_alpha   90.00
_cell.angle_beta   90.00
_cell.angle_gamma   90.00
#
_symmetry.space_group_name_H-M   'P 1'
#
loop_
_entity.id
_entity.type
_entity.pdbx_description
1 polymer ?
#
loop_
_entity_poly.entity_id
_entity_poly.type
_entity_poly.pdbx_seq_one_letter_code
_entity_poly.pdbx_strand_id
1 'polypeptide(L)'
;ENRVVLVAKGKDVVANSFGNEGTGGHSHVDVMWKTKRVVRFLVGARPEGDKTLYAGYFKLEGDKEWRLVAAFRAPKDGGPLRDLYSFSENYIGDNGQVWRESTFGNGWVQLANGTWKPLTQARFTTDGHGREARWDYDAFVRDGLFHLRHGGYASGKVKFGDILSKPDPGARPEFVLPVLPTR
;
A
#
# COMPACT_ATOMS: atom_id res chain seq x y z
N GLU A 1 9.35 2.41 25.93
CA GLU A 1 10.09 1.35 25.21
C GLU A 1 9.28 0.68 24.11
N ASN A 2 8.02 0.27 24.36
CA ASN A 2 7.17 -0.37 23.34
C ASN A 2 6.35 0.61 22.46
N ARG A 3 6.79 1.85 22.29
CA ARG A 3 6.07 2.84 21.47
C ARG A 3 6.75 3.03 20.13
N VAL A 4 5.95 3.19 19.09
CA VAL A 4 6.43 3.64 17.78
C VAL A 4 7.05 5.03 17.94
N VAL A 5 8.23 5.22 17.35
CA VAL A 5 8.96 6.50 17.41
C VAL A 5 9.02 7.11 16.02
N LEU A 6 8.57 8.35 15.87
CA LEU A 6 8.79 9.14 14.66
C LEU A 6 10.28 9.47 14.56
N VAL A 7 10.92 9.08 13.45
CA VAL A 7 12.32 9.37 13.15
C VAL A 7 12.41 10.61 12.26
N ALA A 8 11.72 10.58 11.12
CA ALA A 8 11.68 11.70 10.19
C ALA A 8 10.29 11.83 9.58
N LYS A 9 9.96 13.03 9.10
CA LYS A 9 8.78 13.26 8.27
C LYS A 9 9.10 14.22 7.14
N GLY A 10 8.39 14.08 6.03
CA GLY A 10 8.51 15.03 4.94
C GLY A 10 7.96 16.41 5.30
N LYS A 11 8.22 17.36 4.40
CA LYS A 11 7.62 18.69 4.45
C LYS A 11 6.09 18.56 4.40
N ASP A 12 5.40 19.37 5.21
CA ASP A 12 3.93 19.45 5.27
C ASP A 12 3.22 18.16 5.72
N VAL A 13 3.96 17.16 6.19
CA VAL A 13 3.39 15.93 6.76
C VAL A 13 2.94 16.19 8.20
N VAL A 14 1.74 15.74 8.52
CA VAL A 14 1.22 15.62 9.89
C VAL A 14 1.55 14.22 10.39
N ALA A 15 2.07 14.11 11.62
CA ALA A 15 2.41 12.82 12.24
C ALA A 15 2.01 12.81 13.72
N ASN A 16 1.22 11.82 14.10
CA ASN A 16 0.59 11.70 15.42
C ASN A 16 0.61 10.22 15.89
N SER A 17 0.26 9.99 17.15
CA SER A 17 -0.15 8.66 17.62
C SER A 17 -1.60 8.36 17.22
N PHE A 18 -1.96 7.09 17.02
CA PHE A 18 -3.35 6.65 16.85
C PHE A 18 -3.74 5.54 17.85
N GLY A 19 -5.06 5.36 18.03
CA GLY A 19 -5.71 4.38 18.91
C GLY A 19 -7.01 3.82 18.30
N ASN A 20 -7.75 2.99 19.05
CA ASN A 20 -9.07 2.38 18.76
C ASN A 20 -9.09 1.12 17.87
N GLU A 21 -8.19 0.98 16.89
CA GLU A 21 -8.06 -0.22 16.05
C GLU A 21 -6.67 -0.87 16.20
N GLY A 22 -6.15 -0.80 17.43
CA GLY A 22 -4.74 -1.00 17.75
C GLY A 22 -4.11 0.29 18.26
N THR A 23 -2.79 0.29 18.48
CA THR A 23 -2.02 1.49 18.87
C THR A 23 -0.75 1.59 18.03
N GLY A 24 -0.41 2.80 17.58
CA GLY A 24 0.78 3.00 16.74
C GLY A 24 1.04 4.45 16.35
N GLY A 25 1.96 4.63 15.39
CA GLY A 25 2.24 5.91 14.75
C GLY A 25 1.46 6.05 13.46
N HIS A 26 0.84 7.21 13.26
CA HIS A 26 0.11 7.57 12.05
C HIS A 26 0.71 8.84 11.45
N SER A 27 0.74 8.92 10.12
CA SER A 27 1.09 10.15 9.42
C SER A 27 0.31 10.28 8.12
N HIS A 28 -0.01 11.51 7.74
CA HIS A 28 -0.62 11.82 6.45
C HIS A 28 -0.08 13.15 5.91
N VAL A 29 -0.28 13.36 4.63
CA VAL A 29 0.00 14.62 3.95
C VAL A 29 -1.15 14.91 3.00
N ASP A 30 -1.64 16.14 3.04
CA ASP A 30 -2.73 16.56 2.18
C ASP A 30 -2.17 16.84 0.79
N VAL A 31 -2.60 16.03 -0.17
CA VAL A 31 -2.23 16.18 -1.58
C VAL A 31 -3.45 16.06 -2.47
N MET A 32 -3.56 16.99 -3.42
CA MET A 32 -4.61 17.00 -4.44
C MET A 32 -4.30 15.98 -5.53
N TRP A 33 -4.32 14.70 -5.19
CA TRP A 33 -4.24 13.62 -6.17
C TRP A 33 -5.49 13.64 -7.06
N LYS A 34 -5.35 13.14 -8.28
CA LYS A 34 -6.42 13.15 -9.28
C LYS A 34 -6.73 11.73 -9.73
N THR A 35 -7.99 11.44 -9.97
CA THR A 35 -8.40 10.18 -10.59
C THR A 35 -7.74 10.01 -11.95
N LYS A 36 -7.47 8.76 -12.34
CA LYS A 36 -6.80 8.40 -13.60
C LYS A 36 -5.38 8.97 -13.77
N ARG A 37 -4.74 9.43 -12.68
CA ARG A 37 -3.32 9.80 -12.64
C ARG A 37 -2.58 8.83 -11.74
N VAL A 38 -1.37 8.45 -12.15
CA VAL A 38 -0.59 7.47 -11.40
C VAL A 38 0.02 8.13 -10.16
N VAL A 39 -0.31 7.60 -8.99
CA VAL A 39 0.43 7.84 -7.75
C VAL A 39 1.33 6.64 -7.51
N ARG A 40 2.62 6.88 -7.31
CA ARG A 40 3.59 5.84 -6.99
C ARG A 40 3.84 5.85 -5.50
N PHE A 41 3.94 4.66 -4.91
CA PHE A 41 4.28 4.45 -3.52
C PHE A 41 5.54 3.62 -3.42
N LEU A 42 6.35 3.91 -2.40
CA LEU A 42 7.52 3.12 -2.03
C LEU A 42 7.54 2.99 -0.52
N VAL A 43 7.76 1.76 -0.06
CA VAL A 43 7.99 1.47 1.36
C VAL A 43 9.36 0.81 1.48
N GLY A 44 10.16 1.30 2.40
CA GLY A 44 11.40 0.63 2.81
C GLY A 44 11.32 0.19 4.26
N ALA A 45 11.91 -0.96 4.56
CA ALA A 45 12.10 -1.45 5.92
C ALA A 45 13.58 -1.78 6.16
N ARG A 46 14.09 -1.39 7.33
CA ARG A 46 15.44 -1.74 7.77
C ARG A 46 15.37 -2.28 9.19
N PRO A 47 15.65 -3.59 9.39
CA PRO A 47 15.80 -4.15 10.72
C PRO A 47 16.94 -3.47 11.50
N GLU A 48 16.72 -3.20 12.78
CA GLU A 48 17.63 -2.58 13.74
C GLU A 48 17.57 -3.34 15.07
N GLY A 49 18.20 -4.53 15.13
CA GLY A 49 18.09 -5.42 16.29
C GLY A 49 16.66 -5.94 16.45
N ASP A 50 16.03 -5.66 17.59
CA ASP A 50 14.63 -6.02 17.88
C ASP A 50 13.61 -5.02 17.29
N LYS A 51 14.06 -4.02 16.54
CA LYS A 51 13.24 -2.95 15.97
C LYS A 51 13.28 -3.00 14.45
N THR A 52 12.32 -2.34 13.82
CA THR A 52 12.36 -2.09 12.38
C THR A 52 12.08 -0.63 12.10
N LEU A 53 12.93 0.01 11.30
CA LEU A 53 12.66 1.31 10.73
C LEU A 53 11.85 1.13 9.44
N TYR A 54 10.65 1.68 9.40
CA TYR A 54 9.81 1.77 8.22
C TYR A 54 9.82 3.19 7.69
N ALA A 55 9.96 3.38 6.38
CA ALA A 55 9.78 4.68 5.74
C ALA A 55 8.85 4.56 4.53
N GLY A 56 7.83 5.43 4.49
CA GLY A 56 6.87 5.52 3.41
C GLY A 56 7.13 6.76 2.54
N TYR A 57 7.12 6.57 1.23
CA TYR A 57 7.28 7.64 0.25
C TYR A 57 6.16 7.58 -0.78
N PHE A 58 5.88 8.73 -1.37
CA PHE A 58 4.99 8.83 -2.51
C PHE A 58 5.56 9.75 -3.58
N LYS A 59 5.06 9.60 -4.79
CA LYS A 59 5.42 10.42 -5.94
C LYS A 59 4.22 10.56 -6.87
N LEU A 60 3.78 11.79 -7.12
CA LEU A 60 2.69 12.04 -8.06
C LEU A 60 3.19 11.95 -9.50
N GLU A 61 2.27 11.77 -10.44
CA GLU A 61 2.58 11.83 -11.86
C GLU A 61 3.17 13.20 -12.23
N GLY A 62 4.33 13.21 -12.90
CA GLY A 62 5.06 14.42 -13.28
C GLY A 62 6.08 14.90 -12.23
N ASP A 63 6.01 14.43 -10.99
CA ASP A 63 7.04 14.73 -9.99
C ASP A 63 8.40 14.15 -10.45
N LYS A 64 9.50 14.83 -10.13
CA LYS A 64 10.86 14.32 -10.39
C LYS A 64 11.37 13.46 -9.24
N GLU A 65 11.01 13.81 -8.01
CA GLU A 65 11.57 13.22 -6.80
C GLU A 65 10.50 12.50 -5.97
N TRP A 66 10.95 11.58 -5.14
CA TRP A 66 10.12 10.96 -4.11
C TRP A 66 9.95 11.93 -2.94
N ARG A 67 8.75 12.00 -2.39
CA ARG A 67 8.45 12.75 -1.17
C ARG A 67 8.29 11.78 -0.01
N LEU A 68 9.04 12.02 1.06
CA LEU A 68 8.87 11.29 2.32
C LEU A 68 7.49 11.62 2.90
N VAL A 69 6.73 10.61 3.30
CA VAL A 69 5.60 10.79 4.22
C VAL A 69 6.20 10.80 5.63
N ALA A 70 6.56 9.63 6.15
CA ALA A 70 7.23 9.52 7.43
C ALA A 70 8.15 8.30 7.48
N ALA A 71 9.09 8.36 8.41
CA ALA A 71 9.88 7.24 8.87
C ALA A 71 9.57 6.99 10.35
N PHE A 72 9.12 5.79 10.66
CA PHE A 72 8.77 5.35 12.01
C PHE A 72 9.62 4.14 12.41
N ARG A 73 10.04 4.11 13.67
CA ARG A 73 10.71 2.95 14.27
C ARG A 73 9.69 2.16 15.08
N ALA A 74 9.41 0.94 14.64
CA ALA A 74 8.54 -0.01 15.32
C ALA A 74 9.37 -0.88 16.28
N PRO A 75 9.04 -0.93 17.59
CA PRO A 75 9.71 -1.82 18.54
C PRO A 75 9.16 -3.25 18.43
N LYS A 76 9.98 -4.25 18.80
CA LYS A 76 9.61 -5.68 18.83
C LYS A 76 9.10 -6.22 17.48
N ASP A 77 9.72 -5.76 16.40
CA ASP A 77 9.40 -6.20 15.04
C ASP A 77 10.60 -6.94 14.41
N GLY A 78 11.75 -6.26 14.29
CA GLY A 78 13.04 -6.89 13.99
C GLY A 78 13.14 -7.63 12.64
N GLY A 79 12.35 -7.25 11.64
CA GLY A 79 12.18 -8.03 10.41
C GLY A 79 12.04 -7.19 9.13
N PRO A 80 12.24 -7.80 7.96
CA PRO A 80 12.02 -7.13 6.68
C PRO A 80 10.52 -6.94 6.40
N LEU A 81 10.22 -6.29 5.27
CA LEU A 81 8.86 -6.25 4.75
C LEU A 81 8.29 -7.66 4.56
N ARG A 82 7.05 -7.85 4.97
CA ARG A 82 6.26 -9.07 4.85
C ARG A 82 4.81 -8.71 4.58
N ASP A 83 4.02 -9.69 4.15
CA ASP A 83 2.58 -9.54 3.92
C ASP A 83 2.25 -8.29 3.10
N LEU A 84 2.86 -8.18 1.91
CA LEU A 84 2.65 -7.05 1.01
C LEU A 84 1.25 -7.13 0.39
N TYR A 85 0.39 -6.13 0.64
CA TYR A 85 -0.94 -6.06 0.05
C TYR A 85 -1.35 -4.63 -0.30
N SER A 86 -2.47 -4.52 -1.00
CA SER A 86 -3.20 -3.27 -1.22
C SER A 86 -4.67 -3.56 -0.96
N PHE A 87 -5.40 -2.57 -0.48
CA PHE A 87 -6.83 -2.68 -0.25
C PHE A 87 -7.52 -1.38 -0.66
N SER A 88 -8.83 -1.46 -0.86
CA SER A 88 -9.69 -0.31 -1.10
C SER A 88 -10.89 -0.45 -0.19
N GLU A 89 -11.18 0.60 0.56
CA GLU A 89 -12.21 0.60 1.59
C GLU A 89 -13.19 1.74 1.35
N ASN A 90 -14.44 1.51 1.77
CA ASN A 90 -15.40 2.58 1.98
C ASN A 90 -15.62 2.77 3.49
N TYR A 91 -15.04 3.83 4.05
CA TYR A 91 -15.10 4.09 5.50
C TYR A 91 -16.41 4.74 5.95
N ILE A 92 -17.25 5.25 5.02
CA ILE A 92 -18.54 5.90 5.33
C ILE A 92 -19.67 4.95 4.93
N GLY A 93 -20.62 4.69 5.84
CA GLY A 93 -21.76 3.80 5.58
C GLY A 93 -22.76 4.29 4.52
N ASP A 94 -22.87 5.61 4.34
CA ASP A 94 -23.99 6.24 3.63
C ASP A 94 -23.85 6.28 2.09
N ASN A 95 -22.75 5.76 1.56
CA ASN A 95 -22.44 5.80 0.12
C ASN A 95 -22.02 4.43 -0.44
N GLY A 96 -22.55 3.34 0.13
CA GLY A 96 -22.33 1.98 -0.33
C GLY A 96 -22.87 1.69 -1.75
N GLN A 97 -23.88 2.45 -2.19
CA GLN A 97 -24.43 2.44 -3.55
C GLN A 97 -23.46 3.01 -4.60
N VAL A 98 -22.40 3.71 -4.17
CA VAL A 98 -21.44 4.30 -5.11
C VAL A 98 -20.41 3.26 -5.50
N TRP A 99 -20.20 3.16 -6.80
CA TRP A 99 -19.20 2.30 -7.40
C TRP A 99 -17.79 2.87 -7.23
N ARG A 100 -16.84 2.05 -6.78
CA ARG A 100 -15.42 2.41 -6.62
C ARG A 100 -14.53 1.37 -7.26
N GLU A 101 -13.48 1.85 -7.92
CA GLU A 101 -12.45 0.98 -8.49
C GLU A 101 -11.06 1.57 -8.25
N SER A 102 -10.14 0.71 -7.84
CA SER A 102 -8.72 1.00 -7.70
C SER A 102 -7.92 0.10 -8.65
N THR A 103 -6.89 0.66 -9.28
CA THR A 103 -6.00 -0.07 -10.18
C THR A 103 -4.59 -0.10 -9.62
N PHE A 104 -3.99 -1.29 -9.57
CA PHE A 104 -2.65 -1.54 -9.04
C PHE A 104 -1.78 -2.19 -10.11
N GLY A 105 -0.57 -1.67 -10.30
CA GLY A 105 0.35 -2.21 -11.29
C GLY A 105 1.79 -1.83 -11.00
N ASN A 106 2.70 -2.40 -11.81
CA ASN A 106 4.13 -2.16 -11.71
C ASN A 106 4.69 -2.33 -10.28
N GLY A 107 4.19 -3.33 -9.56
CA GLY A 107 4.69 -3.69 -8.23
C GLY A 107 6.03 -4.42 -8.33
N TRP A 108 6.98 -4.03 -7.48
CA TRP A 108 8.32 -4.60 -7.42
C TRP A 108 8.77 -4.71 -5.97
N VAL A 109 9.51 -5.78 -5.66
CA VAL A 109 10.12 -5.98 -4.34
C VAL A 109 11.62 -6.21 -4.48
N GLN A 110 12.41 -5.59 -3.61
CA GLN A 110 13.84 -5.87 -3.50
C GLN A 110 14.04 -6.95 -2.44
N LEU A 111 14.71 -8.03 -2.82
CA LEU A 111 15.14 -9.07 -1.90
C LEU A 111 16.37 -8.62 -1.11
N ALA A 112 16.66 -9.30 0.00
CA ALA A 112 17.81 -9.00 0.86
C ALA A 112 19.16 -9.04 0.13
N ASN A 113 19.27 -9.83 -0.94
CA ASN A 113 20.46 -9.91 -1.80
C ASN A 113 20.54 -8.79 -2.86
N GLY A 114 19.65 -7.80 -2.80
CA GLY A 114 19.58 -6.68 -3.75
C GLY A 114 18.81 -6.98 -5.04
N THR A 115 18.42 -8.22 -5.31
CA THR A 115 17.68 -8.62 -6.52
C THR A 115 16.26 -8.07 -6.50
N TRP A 116 15.83 -7.48 -7.61
CA TRP A 116 14.45 -7.03 -7.79
C TRP A 116 13.59 -8.12 -8.43
N LYS A 117 12.39 -8.34 -7.90
CA LYS A 117 11.39 -9.22 -8.48
C LYS A 117 10.09 -8.47 -8.78
N PRO A 118 9.46 -8.68 -9.94
CA PRO A 118 8.15 -8.14 -10.22
C PRO A 118 7.10 -8.88 -9.40
N LEU A 119 6.11 -8.15 -8.89
CA LEU A 119 4.92 -8.73 -8.27
C LEU A 119 3.89 -8.98 -9.38
N THR A 120 3.80 -10.24 -9.82
CA THR A 120 2.95 -10.68 -10.94
C THR A 120 1.72 -11.46 -10.50
N GLN A 121 1.63 -11.81 -9.22
CA GLN A 121 0.50 -12.52 -8.64
C GLN A 121 -0.05 -11.76 -7.43
N ALA A 122 -1.37 -11.79 -7.27
CA ALA A 122 -2.07 -11.25 -6.12
C ALA A 122 -3.13 -12.24 -5.65
N ARG A 123 -3.21 -12.48 -4.35
CA ARG A 123 -4.29 -13.27 -3.74
C ARG A 123 -5.43 -12.32 -3.36
N PHE A 124 -6.62 -12.56 -3.89
CA PHE A 124 -7.80 -11.80 -3.49
C PHE A 124 -8.31 -12.24 -2.11
N THR A 125 -8.69 -11.28 -1.29
CA THR A 125 -9.34 -11.48 0.01
C THR A 125 -10.42 -10.41 0.21
N THR A 126 -11.31 -10.66 1.18
CA THR A 126 -12.28 -9.67 1.66
C THR A 126 -12.35 -9.71 3.18
N ASP A 127 -12.86 -8.62 3.75
CA ASP A 127 -13.19 -8.45 5.17
C ASP A 127 -14.36 -9.37 5.59
N GLY A 128 -14.86 -9.19 6.82
CA GLY A 128 -16.01 -9.95 7.33
C GLY A 128 -17.29 -9.71 6.52
N HIS A 129 -17.58 -8.45 6.16
CA HIS A 129 -18.80 -8.10 5.43
C HIS A 129 -18.85 -8.77 4.05
N GLY A 130 -17.73 -8.82 3.34
CA GLY A 130 -17.67 -9.48 2.04
C GLY A 130 -17.78 -11.01 2.09
N ARG A 131 -17.67 -11.61 3.28
CA ARG A 131 -17.91 -13.05 3.49
C ARG A 131 -19.36 -13.34 3.84
N GLU A 132 -20.03 -12.41 4.52
CA GLU A 132 -21.29 -12.69 5.22
C GLU A 132 -22.51 -11.97 4.64
N ALA A 133 -22.35 -10.73 4.17
CA ALA A 133 -23.49 -9.83 3.93
C ALA A 133 -23.44 -9.06 2.61
N ARG A 134 -22.26 -8.91 2.01
CA ARG A 134 -22.05 -8.09 0.81
C ARG A 134 -21.27 -8.90 -0.21
N TRP A 135 -21.70 -8.84 -1.46
CA TRP A 135 -21.04 -9.52 -2.58
C TRP A 135 -20.75 -8.58 -3.75
N ASP A 136 -20.95 -7.28 -3.55
CA ASP A 136 -20.73 -6.24 -4.54
C ASP A 136 -19.27 -5.81 -4.59
N TYR A 137 -18.40 -6.80 -4.81
CA TYR A 137 -16.98 -6.63 -5.06
C TYR A 137 -16.55 -7.46 -6.25
N ASP A 138 -15.44 -7.07 -6.87
CA ASP A 138 -14.76 -7.89 -7.88
C ASP A 138 -13.27 -7.59 -7.87
N ALA A 139 -12.47 -8.53 -8.36
CA ALA A 139 -11.07 -8.30 -8.65
C ALA A 139 -10.65 -9.08 -9.89
N PHE A 140 -9.94 -8.43 -10.79
CA PHE A 140 -9.60 -8.99 -12.08
C PHE A 140 -8.32 -8.35 -12.63
N VAL A 141 -7.76 -8.95 -13.68
CA VAL A 141 -6.64 -8.39 -14.42
C VAL A 141 -7.15 -7.83 -15.74
N ARG A 142 -6.76 -6.59 -16.06
CA ARG A 142 -7.04 -5.94 -17.35
C ARG A 142 -5.84 -5.07 -17.71
N ASP A 143 -5.42 -5.10 -18.96
CA ASP A 143 -4.30 -4.29 -19.48
C ASP A 143 -3.00 -4.41 -18.65
N GLY A 144 -2.74 -5.59 -18.11
CA GLY A 144 -1.57 -5.85 -17.27
C GLY A 144 -1.61 -5.20 -15.87
N LEU A 145 -2.79 -4.78 -15.41
CA LEU A 145 -3.03 -4.19 -14.09
C LEU A 145 -3.99 -5.07 -13.29
N PHE A 146 -3.84 -5.07 -11.96
CA PHE A 146 -4.83 -5.62 -11.04
C PHE A 146 -5.89 -4.55 -10.77
N HIS A 147 -7.15 -4.92 -10.84
CA HIS A 147 -8.29 -4.07 -10.51
C HIS A 147 -8.95 -4.62 -9.24
N LEU A 148 -9.33 -3.72 -8.34
CA LEU A 148 -10.18 -4.02 -7.19
C LEU A 148 -11.37 -3.08 -7.24
N ARG A 149 -12.57 -3.66 -7.22
CA ARG A 149 -13.84 -2.96 -7.33
C ARG A 149 -14.73 -3.32 -6.16
N HIS A 150 -15.46 -2.33 -5.63
CA HIS A 150 -16.49 -2.57 -4.62
C HIS A 150 -17.58 -1.48 -4.65
N GLY A 151 -18.72 -1.78 -4.01
CA GLY A 151 -19.89 -0.92 -3.98
C GLY A 151 -20.74 -1.01 -5.25
N GLY A 152 -21.84 -0.24 -5.28
CA GLY A 152 -22.72 -0.18 -6.44
C GLY A 152 -23.59 -1.43 -6.65
N TYR A 153 -23.67 -2.32 -5.66
CA TYR A 153 -24.54 -3.50 -5.66
C TYR A 153 -24.33 -4.48 -6.82
N ALA A 154 -23.17 -4.40 -7.50
CA ALA A 154 -22.84 -5.24 -8.63
C ALA A 154 -21.85 -6.33 -8.22
N SER A 155 -22.31 -7.59 -8.24
CA SER A 155 -21.48 -8.73 -7.92
C SER A 155 -20.39 -8.98 -8.97
N GLY A 156 -19.23 -9.40 -8.48
CA GLY A 156 -18.11 -9.85 -9.29
C GLY A 156 -18.10 -11.35 -9.53
N LYS A 157 -17.02 -11.83 -10.16
CA LYS A 157 -16.77 -13.27 -10.37
C LYS A 157 -15.68 -13.82 -9.46
N VAL A 158 -14.85 -12.95 -8.87
CA VAL A 158 -13.76 -13.36 -8.00
C VAL A 158 -14.28 -14.04 -6.74
N LYS A 159 -13.54 -15.04 -6.25
CA LYS A 159 -13.78 -15.73 -4.98
C LYS A 159 -12.65 -15.47 -4.01
N PHE A 160 -12.97 -15.52 -2.73
CA PHE A 160 -11.97 -15.44 -1.67
C PHE A 160 -10.86 -16.48 -1.90
N GLY A 161 -9.61 -16.02 -1.86
CA GLY A 161 -8.43 -16.86 -2.05
C GLY A 161 -7.96 -17.02 -3.49
N ASP A 162 -8.74 -16.57 -4.48
CA ASP A 162 -8.36 -16.61 -5.90
C ASP A 162 -7.00 -15.93 -6.12
N ILE A 163 -6.20 -16.52 -6.99
CA ILE A 163 -4.93 -15.95 -7.43
C ILE A 163 -5.13 -15.29 -8.79
N LEU A 164 -5.00 -13.97 -8.80
CA LEU A 164 -4.94 -13.18 -10.01
C LEU A 164 -3.48 -13.16 -10.50
N SER A 165 -3.25 -13.39 -11.79
CA SER A 165 -1.92 -13.34 -12.40
C SER A 165 -1.92 -12.36 -13.57
N LYS A 166 -0.88 -11.53 -13.65
CA LYS A 166 -0.62 -10.64 -14.79
C LYS A 166 0.70 -11.00 -15.47
N PRO A 167 0.91 -10.62 -16.74
CA PRO A 167 2.18 -10.83 -17.42
C PRO A 167 3.38 -10.25 -16.65
N ASP A 168 4.53 -10.88 -16.81
CA ASP A 168 5.81 -10.34 -16.34
C ASP A 168 6.12 -9.07 -17.16
N PRO A 169 6.33 -7.90 -16.51
CA PRO A 169 6.67 -6.67 -17.21
C PRO A 169 8.09 -6.67 -17.81
N GLY A 170 8.91 -7.69 -17.54
CA GLY A 170 10.29 -7.77 -17.98
C GLY A 170 11.20 -6.94 -17.08
N ALA A 171 11.95 -6.00 -17.64
CA ALA A 171 12.89 -5.19 -16.86
C ALA A 171 12.17 -4.22 -15.91
N ARG A 172 12.75 -4.01 -14.73
CA ARG A 172 12.27 -2.99 -13.79
C ARG A 172 12.47 -1.59 -14.39
N PRO A 173 11.49 -0.68 -14.24
CA PRO A 173 11.73 0.73 -14.55
C PRO A 173 12.90 1.29 -13.72
N GLU A 174 13.74 2.10 -14.35
CA GLU A 174 14.79 2.80 -13.63
C GLU A 174 14.19 3.97 -12.85
N PHE A 175 14.47 4.00 -11.55
CA PHE A 175 14.16 5.12 -10.69
C PHE A 175 15.18 5.22 -9.58
N VAL A 176 15.62 6.45 -9.30
CA VAL A 176 16.45 6.77 -8.14
C VAL A 176 15.61 6.50 -6.90
N LEU A 177 16.09 5.60 -6.05
CA LEU A 177 15.47 5.30 -4.77
C LEU A 177 15.88 6.37 -3.76
N PRO A 178 14.95 6.85 -2.91
CA PRO A 178 15.32 7.70 -1.79
C PRO A 178 16.15 6.90 -0.78
N VAL A 179 17.07 7.60 -0.10
CA VAL A 179 17.82 7.02 1.01
C VAL A 179 16.90 6.95 2.24
N LEU A 180 16.89 5.81 2.93
CA LEU A 180 16.16 5.69 4.19
C LEU A 180 16.70 6.71 5.21
N PRO A 181 15.82 7.46 5.92
CA PRO A 181 16.27 8.40 6.92
C PRO A 181 16.99 7.65 8.04
N THR A 182 18.11 8.19 8.52
CA THR A 182 18.89 7.56 9.58
C THR A 182 18.72 8.26 10.93
N ARG A 183 18.20 9.48 10.94
CA ARG A 183 17.95 10.32 12.12
C ARG A 183 16.72 11.17 11.92
#